data_AF-Q39KU5-F1
#
_entry.id   AF-Q39KU5-F1
#
_cell.length_a   1.000
_cell.length_b   1.000
_cell.length_c   1.000
_cell.angle_alpha   90.00
_cell.angle_beta   90.00
_cell.angle_gamma   90.00
#
_symmetry.space_group_name_H-M   'P 1'
#
loop_
_entity.id
_entity.type
_entity.pdbx_description
1 polymer ?
#
loop_
_entity_poly.entity_id
_entity_poly.type
_entity_poly.pdbx_seq_one_letter_code
_entity_poly.pdbx_strand_id
1 'polypeptide(L)'
;MYTHGFTSSTRRIYCTSTVHPDVEGDMHTTRVFRNGNSQAVRIPADLAYERSDIELEIERIGDEIRIRPARRPLTNVLDKFAKFGPDFMAEGRGDHEQAEREGL
;
A
#
# COMPACT_ATOMS: atom_id res chain seq x y z
N MET A 1 25.31 12.19 -48.72
CA MET A 1 24.52 10.95 -48.59
C MET A 1 25.34 10.04 -47.68
N TYR A 2 25.05 9.84 -46.40
CA TYR A 2 23.81 9.35 -45.78
C TYR A 2 23.54 10.02 -44.43
N THR A 3 22.26 10.33 -44.20
CA THR A 3 21.63 10.55 -42.90
C THR A 3 21.42 9.22 -42.18
N HIS A 4 21.55 9.18 -40.86
CA HIS A 4 20.49 8.73 -39.95
C HIS A 4 20.84 9.05 -38.50
N GLY A 5 20.02 9.92 -37.90
CA GLY A 5 19.94 10.09 -36.46
C GLY A 5 18.96 9.09 -35.85
N PHE A 6 19.25 8.65 -34.63
CA PHE A 6 18.39 7.99 -33.65
C PHE A 6 19.33 7.70 -32.45
N THR A 7 19.02 7.81 -31.16
CA THR A 7 17.73 7.77 -30.48
C THR A 7 17.86 8.28 -29.05
N SER A 8 16.81 8.98 -28.60
CA SER A 8 16.29 9.07 -27.23
C SER A 8 17.23 8.78 -26.05
N SER A 9 17.66 9.85 -25.38
CA SER A 9 18.16 9.82 -24.00
C SER A 9 17.03 9.43 -23.05
N THR A 10 16.86 8.14 -22.79
CA THR A 10 15.94 7.61 -21.76
C THR A 10 16.47 7.98 -20.38
N ARG A 11 15.98 9.09 -19.82
CA ARG A 11 16.20 9.44 -18.41
C ARG A 11 15.48 8.39 -17.56
N ARG A 12 16.28 7.57 -16.87
CA ARG A 12 15.82 6.63 -15.84
C ARG A 12 15.25 7.45 -14.68
N ILE A 13 13.94 7.30 -14.45
CA ILE A 13 13.26 7.80 -13.25
C ILE A 13 13.57 6.78 -12.15
N TYR A 14 14.38 7.18 -11.18
CA TYR A 14 14.70 6.35 -10.01
C TYR A 14 13.66 6.66 -8.93
N CYS A 15 12.71 5.74 -8.72
CA CYS A 15 11.85 5.73 -7.55
C CYS A 15 12.72 5.33 -6.34
N THR A 16 12.83 6.20 -5.33
CA THR A 16 13.60 5.93 -4.12
C THR A 16 12.64 5.48 -3.02
N SER A 17 12.42 4.17 -2.93
CA SER A 17 11.63 3.59 -1.85
C SER A 17 12.38 3.68 -0.51
N THR A 18 11.70 4.15 0.53
CA THR A 18 12.10 3.90 1.91
C THR A 18 11.92 2.40 2.18
N VAL A 19 13.01 1.65 2.07
CA VAL A 19 13.06 0.21 2.32
C VAL A 19 12.80 -0.08 3.80
N HIS A 20 11.67 -0.73 4.09
CA HIS A 20 11.56 -1.60 5.26
C HIS A 20 12.45 -2.83 5.01
N PRO A 21 13.33 -3.23 5.94
CA PRO A 21 14.46 -4.12 5.67
C PRO A 21 14.13 -5.59 5.34
N ASP A 22 12.86 -6.00 5.27
CA ASP A 22 12.48 -7.42 5.16
C ASP A 22 11.61 -7.79 3.94
N VAL A 23 11.43 -6.90 2.95
CA VAL A 23 10.67 -7.23 1.72
C VAL A 23 11.53 -6.99 0.49
N GLU A 24 12.19 -8.04 0.03
CA GLU A 24 12.82 -8.09 -1.30
C GLU A 24 11.71 -8.08 -2.35
N GLY A 25 11.28 -6.88 -2.74
CA GLY A 25 10.18 -6.67 -3.69
C GLY A 25 10.65 -6.89 -5.13
N ASP A 26 9.93 -7.74 -5.87
CA ASP A 26 10.19 -8.00 -7.29
C ASP A 26 9.92 -6.74 -8.14
N MET A 27 10.97 -6.21 -8.77
CA MET A 27 10.92 -4.95 -9.51
C MET A 27 10.49 -5.17 -10.96
N HIS A 28 9.25 -4.80 -11.27
CA HIS A 28 8.70 -4.90 -12.61
C HIS A 28 8.75 -3.59 -13.40
N THR A 29 9.20 -3.65 -14.65
CA THR A 29 9.10 -2.53 -15.60
C THR A 29 7.90 -2.73 -16.51
N THR A 30 7.02 -1.73 -16.57
CA THR A 30 5.81 -1.73 -17.42
C THR A 30 5.71 -0.44 -18.22
N ARG A 31 4.92 -0.45 -19.29
CA ARG A 31 4.70 0.74 -20.14
C ARG A 31 3.35 1.36 -19.82
N VAL A 32 3.34 2.69 -19.78
CA VAL A 32 2.12 3.47 -19.68
C VAL A 32 1.29 3.36 -20.98
N PHE A 33 -0.03 3.33 -20.83
CA PHE A 33 -0.96 3.39 -21.96
C PHE A 33 -2.15 4.32 -21.64
N ARG A 34 -2.99 4.57 -22.64
CA ARG A 34 -4.21 5.38 -22.50
C ARG A 34 -5.44 4.48 -22.40
N ASN A 35 -6.32 4.78 -21.45
CA ASN A 35 -7.66 4.19 -21.36
C ASN A 35 -8.67 5.35 -21.34
N GLY A 36 -9.36 5.55 -22.47
CA GLY A 36 -10.18 6.74 -22.69
C GLY A 36 -9.37 8.02 -22.51
N ASN A 37 -9.87 8.90 -21.64
CA ASN A 37 -9.20 10.16 -21.30
C ASN A 37 -8.15 10.02 -20.19
N SER A 38 -7.93 8.82 -19.66
CA SER A 38 -7.06 8.55 -18.52
C SER A 38 -5.75 7.87 -18.92
N GLN A 39 -4.72 8.10 -18.10
CA GLN A 39 -3.48 7.33 -18.16
C GLN A 39 -3.65 6.05 -17.32
N ALA A 40 -3.16 4.93 -17.82
CA ALA A 40 -3.24 3.64 -17.16
C ALA A 40 -1.89 2.91 -17.17
N VAL A 41 -1.68 2.07 -16.15
CA VAL A 41 -0.52 1.20 -15.99
C VAL A 41 -1.02 -0.23 -15.79
N ARG A 42 -0.37 -1.20 -16.44
CA ARG A 42 -0.70 -2.62 -16.25
C ARG A 42 0.06 -3.14 -15.04
N ILE A 43 -0.66 -3.68 -14.06
CA ILE A 43 -0.09 -4.38 -12.90
C ILE A 43 0.08 -5.85 -13.28
N PRO A 44 1.30 -6.41 -13.22
CA PRO A 44 1.58 -7.84 -13.38
C PRO A 44 0.77 -8.70 -12.39
N ALA A 45 0.47 -9.95 -12.75
CA ALA A 45 -0.44 -10.80 -11.97
C ALA A 45 0.12 -11.18 -10.58
N ASP A 46 1.43 -11.30 -10.48
CA ASP A 46 2.20 -11.53 -9.26
C ASP A 46 2.22 -10.32 -8.30
N LEU A 47 2.01 -9.11 -8.84
CA LEU A 47 1.86 -7.86 -8.06
C LEU A 47 0.39 -7.46 -7.85
N ALA A 48 -0.56 -8.15 -8.49
CA ALA A 48 -1.97 -7.80 -8.42
C ALA A 48 -2.57 -8.24 -7.08
N TYR A 49 -3.50 -7.43 -6.56
CA TYR A 49 -4.30 -7.84 -5.41
C TYR A 49 -5.21 -9.00 -5.79
N GLU A 50 -5.41 -9.95 -4.87
CA GLU A 50 -6.30 -11.11 -5.07
C GLU A 50 -7.76 -10.68 -5.35
N ARG A 51 -8.16 -9.54 -4.78
CA ARG A 51 -9.50 -8.99 -4.88
C ARG A 51 -9.54 -7.81 -5.84
N SER A 52 -10.48 -7.86 -6.79
CA SER A 52 -10.71 -6.80 -7.77
C SER A 52 -11.64 -5.68 -7.28
N ASP A 53 -12.31 -5.87 -6.14
CA ASP A 53 -13.32 -4.96 -5.58
C ASP A 53 -12.78 -4.02 -4.49
N ILE A 54 -11.46 -3.85 -4.44
CA ILE A 54 -10.83 -2.94 -3.49
C ILE A 54 -10.81 -1.51 -4.02
N GLU A 55 -11.12 -0.56 -3.15
CA GLU A 55 -10.88 0.86 -3.44
C GLU A 55 -9.39 1.18 -3.22
N LEU A 56 -8.84 2.02 -4.08
CA LEU A 56 -7.44 2.42 -4.05
C LEU A 56 -7.33 3.94 -3.89
N GLU A 57 -6.42 4.35 -3.03
CA GLU A 57 -5.96 5.74 -2.94
C GLU A 57 -4.72 5.91 -3.83
N ILE A 58 -4.67 7.04 -4.53
CA ILE A 58 -3.54 7.42 -5.38
C ILE A 58 -3.02 8.78 -4.93
N GLU A 59 -1.72 8.85 -4.61
CA GLU A 59 -1.03 10.10 -4.28
C GLU A 59 0.21 10.27 -5.15
N ARG A 60 0.52 11.52 -5.51
CA ARG A 60 1.77 11.88 -6.20
C ARG A 60 2.72 12.50 -5.19
N ILE A 61 3.95 11.99 -5.15
CA ILE A 61 5.03 12.52 -4.32
C ILE A 61 6.22 12.74 -5.24
N GLY A 62 6.45 14.00 -5.62
CA GLY A 62 7.46 14.34 -6.63
C GLY A 62 7.18 13.66 -7.98
N ASP A 63 8.13 12.86 -8.44
CA ASP A 63 8.05 12.05 -9.65
C ASP A 63 7.43 10.65 -9.42
N GLU A 64 7.21 10.27 -8.16
CA GLU A 64 6.57 9.00 -7.80
C GLU A 64 5.03 9.10 -7.78
N ILE A 65 4.38 8.01 -8.17
CA ILE A 65 2.96 7.77 -7.93
C ILE A 65 2.86 6.61 -6.95
N ARG A 66 2.23 6.83 -5.80
CA ARG A 66 1.97 5.80 -4.80
C ARG A 66 0.52 5.39 -4.86
N ILE A 67 0.29 4.09 -4.95
CA ILE A 67 -1.04 3.48 -4.97
C ILE A 67 -1.11 2.56 -3.76
N ARG A 68 -2.15 2.73 -2.94
CA ARG A 68 -2.37 1.91 -1.73
C ARG A 68 -3.85 1.58 -1.58
N PRO A 69 -4.22 0.48 -0.92
CA PRO A 69 -5.61 0.21 -0.58
C PRO A 69 -6.17 1.37 0.24
N ALA A 70 -7.37 1.83 -0.12
CA ALA A 70 -8.05 2.86 0.63
C ALA A 70 -8.29 2.36 2.06
N ARG A 71 -7.91 3.17 3.05
CA ARG A 71 -8.17 2.80 4.44
C ARG A 71 -9.66 2.88 4.66
N ARG A 72 -10.30 1.75 4.98
CA ARG A 72 -11.68 1.78 5.45
C ARG A 72 -11.72 2.60 6.74
N PRO A 73 -12.42 3.74 6.77
CA PRO A 73 -12.51 4.53 7.98
C PRO A 73 -13.18 3.67 9.06
N LEU A 74 -12.70 3.79 10.29
CA LEU A 74 -13.31 3.19 11.48
C LEU A 74 -14.58 3.96 11.89
N THR A 75 -15.35 4.43 10.91
CA THR A 75 -16.61 5.11 11.13
C THR A 75 -17.52 4.19 11.94
N ASN A 76 -18.22 4.75 12.93
CA ASN A 76 -19.14 4.05 13.83
C ASN A 76 -18.45 3.11 14.85
N VAL A 77 -17.12 3.18 15.03
CA VAL A 77 -16.47 2.48 16.15
C VAL A 77 -16.93 3.05 17.49
N LEU A 78 -17.15 4.37 17.58
CA LEU A 78 -17.71 4.98 18.79
C LEU A 78 -19.13 4.47 19.07
N ASP A 79 -19.96 4.28 18.05
CA ASP A 79 -21.30 3.69 18.21
C ASP A 79 -21.23 2.24 18.69
N LYS A 80 -20.19 1.50 18.31
CA LYS A 80 -19.95 0.15 18.84
C LYS A 80 -19.52 0.18 20.31
N PHE A 81 -18.70 1.16 20.71
CA PHE A 81 -18.32 1.33 22.11
C PHE A 81 -19.47 1.84 22.98
N ALA A 82 -20.37 2.66 22.44
CA ALA A 82 -21.58 3.10 23.14
C ALA A 82 -22.56 1.95 23.46
N LYS A 83 -22.38 0.77 22.87
CA LYS A 83 -23.15 -0.45 23.20
C LYS A 83 -22.61 -1.19 24.43
N PHE A 84 -21.45 -0.81 24.95
CA PHE A 84 -20.98 -1.37 26.21
C PHE A 84 -21.91 -0.93 27.34
N GLY A 85 -22.27 -1.89 28.21
CA GLY A 85 -23.03 -1.62 29.41
C GLY A 85 -22.26 -0.72 30.39
N PRO A 86 -22.94 -0.05 31.32
CA PRO A 86 -22.29 0.80 32.33
C PRO A 86 -21.34 0.03 33.25
N ASP A 87 -21.47 -1.30 33.30
CA ASP A 87 -20.66 -2.26 34.05
C ASP A 87 -19.50 -2.86 33.24
N PHE A 88 -19.41 -2.55 31.94
CA PHE A 88 -18.35 -3.08 31.09
C PHE A 88 -16.97 -2.61 31.56
N MET A 89 -16.12 -3.55 31.97
CA MET A 89 -14.82 -3.29 32.61
C MET A 89 -14.89 -2.49 33.93
N ALA A 90 -15.98 -2.59 34.70
CA ALA A 90 -16.08 -1.96 36.02
C ALA A 90 -14.95 -2.37 36.99
N GLU A 91 -14.44 -3.60 36.87
CA GLU A 91 -13.35 -4.17 37.68
C GLU A 91 -11.96 -4.04 37.01
N GLY A 92 -11.88 -3.32 35.88
CA GLY A 92 -10.65 -3.18 35.10
C GLY A 92 -10.29 -4.42 34.28
N ARG A 93 -9.03 -4.51 33.83
CA ARG A 93 -8.53 -5.62 32.97
C ARG A 93 -8.05 -6.83 33.79
N GLY A 94 -8.19 -6.80 35.12
CA GLY A 94 -7.57 -7.75 36.04
C GLY A 94 -6.03 -7.68 36.03
N ASP A 95 -5.41 -8.47 36.90
CA ASP A 95 -3.98 -8.71 36.87
C ASP A 95 -3.64 -9.77 35.82
N HIS A 96 -2.59 -9.54 35.06
CA HIS A 96 -2.08 -10.50 34.07
C HIS A 96 -0.74 -11.03 34.56
N GLU A 97 -0.74 -12.24 35.12
CA GLU A 97 0.52 -12.93 35.43
C GLU A 97 1.18 -13.35 34.12
N GLN A 98 2.28 -12.69 33.78
CA GLN A 98 3.09 -13.04 32.63
C GLN A 98 4.14 -14.06 33.10
N ALA A 99 3.99 -15.33 32.70
CA ALA A 99 4.99 -16.35 32.99
C ALA A 99 6.34 -15.96 32.36
N GLU A 100 7.43 -16.20 33.10
CA GLU A 100 8.77 -16.08 32.54
C GLU A 100 8.87 -17.01 31.33
N ARG A 101 9.32 -16.46 30.19
CA ARG A 101 9.59 -17.28 29.01
C ARG A 101 10.84 -18.10 29.29
N GLU A 102 10.74 -19.42 29.13
CA GLU A 102 11.92 -20.29 29.12
C GLU A 102 12.90 -19.80 28.06
N GLY A 103 14.10 -19.39 28.50
CA GLY A 103 15.18 -19.01 27.61
C GLY A 103 15.68 -20.24 26.83
N LEU A 104 15.81 -20.08 25.51
CA LEU A 104 16.47 -21.05 24.63
C LEU A 104 17.98 -21.03 24.82
#